data_AF-A0A7V7DCA4-F1
#
_entry.id   AF-A0A7V7DCA4-F1
#
_cell.length_a   1.000
_cell.length_b   1.000
_cell.length_c   1.000
_cell.angle_alpha   90.00
_cell.angle_beta   90.00
_cell.angle_gamma   90.00
#
_symmetry.space_group_name_H-M   'P 1'
#
loop_
_entity.id
_entity.type
_entity.pdbx_description
1 polymer ?
#
loop_
_entity_poly.entity_id
_entity_poly.type
_entity_poly.pdbx_seq_one_letter_code
_entity_poly.pdbx_strand_id
1 'polypeptide(L)'
;MMQILNNKKYLSLMVSGIILVLAAGIFLLFDNQEEEITPVIPSGSPGGFTFLELGATTRFTQEIRESLEAQLGSDVLETNTIIDLSVNYNGFLKEFFPDIHRLNIELNDSSGARIEHNTIKLTYRYAQRKNTPFYYVELVFSNYAKRPLYIKIKSKKEGAEIIDIFNGKYGEAKKIDWAGEKGSALYWKENNDILLVSKLKDRFGFSEYHITMYFVENINQLISLEHKIKTELEESKKKAGKTAF
;
A
#
# COMPACT_ATOMS: atom_id res chain seq x y z
N MET A 1 -28.90 -78.67 18.96
CA MET A 1 -27.49 -78.30 18.69
C MET A 1 -27.44 -77.66 17.30
N MET A 2 -27.44 -76.33 17.21
CA MET A 2 -27.13 -75.60 15.98
C MET A 2 -26.62 -74.21 16.39
N GLN A 3 -25.40 -73.88 15.96
CA GLN A 3 -24.57 -72.78 16.46
C GLN A 3 -25.10 -71.41 16.02
N ILE A 4 -25.25 -70.48 16.98
CA ILE A 4 -25.40 -69.04 16.74
C ILE A 4 -24.01 -68.51 16.39
N LEU A 5 -23.75 -68.26 15.09
CA LEU A 5 -22.50 -67.69 14.62
C LEU A 5 -22.43 -66.19 15.00
N ASN A 6 -21.33 -65.81 15.66
CA ASN A 6 -20.98 -64.47 16.10
C ASN A 6 -20.98 -63.44 14.97
N ASN A 7 -22.00 -62.57 14.92
CA ASN A 7 -22.21 -61.56 13.88
C ASN A 7 -21.43 -60.24 14.11
N LYS A 8 -20.41 -60.24 14.98
CA LYS A 8 -19.64 -59.04 15.34
C LYS A 8 -18.79 -58.49 14.18
N LYS A 9 -18.35 -59.34 13.25
CA LYS A 9 -17.55 -58.93 12.07
C LYS A 9 -18.39 -58.17 11.03
N TYR A 10 -19.64 -58.58 10.80
CA TYR A 10 -20.55 -57.90 9.87
C TYR A 10 -21.02 -56.56 10.41
N LEU A 11 -21.23 -56.44 11.73
CA LEU A 11 -21.57 -55.16 12.36
C LEU A 11 -20.39 -54.17 12.29
N SER A 12 -19.15 -54.64 12.47
CA SER A 12 -17.94 -53.81 12.32
C SER A 12 -17.71 -53.32 10.88
N LEU A 13 -18.03 -54.15 9.88
CA LEU A 13 -17.93 -53.78 8.46
C LEU A 13 -19.01 -52.77 8.05
N MET A 14 -20.24 -52.91 8.56
CA MET A 14 -21.33 -51.95 8.34
C MET A 14 -21.05 -50.57 8.98
N VAL A 15 -20.54 -50.53 10.21
CA VAL A 15 -20.21 -49.27 10.91
C VAL A 15 -19.02 -48.57 10.24
N SER A 16 -18.01 -49.33 9.78
CA SER A 16 -16.88 -48.81 9.01
C SER A 16 -17.33 -48.14 7.70
N GLY A 17 -18.24 -48.77 6.95
CA GLY A 17 -18.77 -48.22 5.70
C GLY A 17 -19.55 -46.92 5.89
N ILE A 18 -20.34 -46.81 6.97
CA ILE A 18 -21.12 -45.60 7.27
C ILE A 18 -20.19 -44.44 7.70
N ILE A 19 -19.13 -44.70 8.46
CA ILE A 19 -18.14 -43.68 8.85
C ILE A 19 -17.39 -43.16 7.61
N LEU A 20 -17.07 -44.02 6.65
CA LEU A 20 -16.38 -43.63 5.42
C LEU A 20 -17.25 -42.78 4.48
N VAL A 21 -18.56 -43.08 4.40
CA VAL A 21 -19.52 -42.26 3.64
C VAL A 21 -19.78 -40.91 4.34
N LEU A 22 -19.82 -40.87 5.66
CA LEU A 22 -19.92 -39.61 6.41
C LEU A 22 -18.65 -38.76 6.30
N ALA A 23 -17.46 -39.37 6.32
CA ALA A 23 -16.20 -38.66 6.11
C ALA A 23 -16.07 -38.11 4.68
N ALA A 24 -16.52 -38.85 3.67
CA ALA A 24 -16.58 -38.38 2.28
C ALA A 24 -17.62 -37.27 2.08
N GLY A 25 -18.76 -37.33 2.76
CA GLY A 25 -19.78 -36.27 2.76
C GLY A 25 -19.30 -34.98 3.44
N ILE A 26 -18.49 -35.09 4.49
CA ILE A 26 -17.85 -33.93 5.13
C ILE A 26 -16.76 -33.35 4.23
N PHE A 27 -15.99 -34.18 3.51
CA PHE A 27 -14.96 -33.71 2.57
C PHE A 27 -15.56 -32.98 1.35
N LEU A 28 -16.79 -33.32 0.94
CA LEU A 28 -17.55 -32.59 -0.09
C LEU A 28 -18.28 -31.34 0.44
N LEU A 29 -18.30 -31.11 1.76
CA LEU A 29 -18.76 -29.85 2.38
C LEU A 29 -17.60 -28.87 2.64
N PHE A 30 -16.34 -29.32 2.51
CA PHE A 30 -15.16 -28.46 2.38
C PHE A 30 -14.83 -28.30 0.90
N ASP A 31 -15.81 -27.83 0.13
CA ASP A 31 -15.53 -27.22 -1.16
C ASP A 31 -14.68 -25.99 -0.88
N ASN A 32 -13.40 -26.06 -1.24
CA ASN A 32 -12.50 -24.93 -1.26
C ASN A 32 -13.09 -23.92 -2.24
N GLN A 33 -13.95 -23.04 -1.75
CA GLN A 33 -14.07 -21.73 -2.35
C GLN A 33 -12.73 -21.04 -2.14
N GLU A 34 -11.81 -21.25 -3.08
CA GLU A 34 -10.92 -20.17 -3.46
C GLU A 34 -11.85 -19.01 -3.86
N GLU A 35 -12.11 -18.14 -2.90
CA GLU A 35 -12.65 -16.82 -3.18
C GLU A 35 -11.65 -16.20 -4.15
N GLU A 36 -11.99 -16.27 -5.43
CA GLU A 36 -11.41 -15.40 -6.45
C GLU A 36 -11.66 -14.00 -5.91
N ILE A 37 -10.60 -13.37 -5.39
CA ILE A 37 -10.61 -12.01 -4.86
C ILE A 37 -10.86 -11.11 -6.07
N THR A 38 -12.10 -11.09 -6.54
CA THR A 38 -12.57 -10.10 -7.48
C THR A 38 -12.35 -8.79 -6.75
N PRO A 39 -11.57 -7.86 -7.33
CA PRO A 39 -11.37 -6.57 -6.69
C PRO A 39 -12.76 -5.98 -6.52
N VAL A 40 -13.23 -5.94 -5.26
CA VAL A 40 -14.42 -5.19 -4.90
C VAL A 40 -14.14 -3.79 -5.42
N ILE A 41 -14.95 -3.32 -6.37
CA ILE A 41 -14.93 -1.94 -6.82
C ILE A 41 -15.88 -1.22 -5.86
N PRO A 42 -15.40 -0.62 -4.76
CA PRO A 42 -16.27 0.22 -3.96
C PRO A 42 -16.66 1.44 -4.79
N SER A 43 -17.96 1.58 -4.95
CA SER A 43 -18.67 2.75 -5.43
C SER A 43 -18.06 4.03 -4.84
N GLY A 44 -17.77 5.00 -5.71
CA GLY A 44 -17.17 6.28 -5.36
C GLY A 44 -17.76 6.89 -4.08
N SER A 45 -16.88 7.11 -3.10
CA SER A 45 -17.15 7.80 -1.84
C SER A 45 -16.45 9.17 -1.89
N PRO A 46 -17.01 10.21 -1.24
CA PRO A 46 -16.78 11.60 -1.62
C PRO A 46 -15.40 12.12 -1.19
N GLY A 47 -14.55 12.39 -2.19
CA GLY A 47 -13.37 13.25 -2.12
C GLY A 47 -12.03 12.52 -1.99
N GLY A 48 -11.30 12.37 -3.09
CA GLY A 48 -9.87 12.04 -3.11
C GLY A 48 -9.48 10.64 -3.57
N PHE A 49 -8.17 10.45 -3.77
CA PHE A 49 -7.60 9.17 -4.19
C PHE A 49 -7.58 8.15 -3.06
N THR A 50 -7.89 6.90 -3.40
CA THR A 50 -7.87 5.78 -2.45
C THR A 50 -7.15 4.55 -3.02
N PHE A 51 -6.46 3.79 -2.16
CA PHE A 51 -5.94 2.46 -2.45
C PHE A 51 -6.37 1.49 -1.35
N LEU A 52 -7.06 0.39 -1.69
CA LEU A 52 -7.64 -0.55 -0.71
C LEU A 52 -8.35 0.18 0.44
N GLU A 53 -9.23 1.13 0.08
CA GLU A 53 -10.00 1.99 1.00
C GLU A 53 -9.16 2.99 1.83
N LEU A 54 -7.84 3.04 1.63
CA LEU A 54 -6.97 4.04 2.26
C LEU A 54 -6.99 5.33 1.45
N GLY A 55 -7.59 6.37 1.99
CA GLY A 55 -7.55 7.72 1.46
C GLY A 55 -6.83 8.70 2.39
N ALA A 56 -6.79 9.98 2.00
CA ALA A 56 -6.09 11.04 2.73
C ALA A 56 -6.46 11.15 4.22
N THR A 57 -7.72 10.82 4.57
CA THR A 57 -8.23 10.93 5.93
C THR A 57 -8.11 9.64 6.75
N THR A 58 -7.73 8.52 6.12
CA THR A 58 -7.63 7.22 6.79
C THR A 58 -6.53 7.28 7.85
N ARG A 59 -6.80 6.75 9.04
CA ARG A 59 -5.84 6.67 10.13
C ARG A 59 -5.29 5.26 10.23
N PHE A 60 -3.97 5.14 10.35
CA PHE A 60 -3.30 3.88 10.61
C PHE A 60 -3.72 3.35 11.99
N THR A 61 -4.21 2.11 11.99
CA THR A 61 -4.53 1.31 13.16
C THR A 61 -4.05 -0.11 12.93
N GLN A 62 -4.10 -0.94 13.98
CA GLN A 62 -3.74 -2.35 13.86
C GLN A 62 -4.72 -3.10 12.94
N GLU A 63 -6.01 -2.74 12.95
CA GLU A 63 -7.04 -3.30 12.08
C GLU A 63 -6.79 -2.97 10.61
N ILE A 64 -6.35 -1.74 10.30
CA ILE A 64 -5.94 -1.36 8.95
C ILE A 64 -4.75 -2.20 8.49
N ARG A 65 -3.76 -2.41 9.38
CA ARG A 65 -2.61 -3.25 9.06
C ARG A 65 -3.01 -4.70 8.78
N GLU A 66 -3.86 -5.28 9.62
CA GLU A 66 -4.35 -6.66 9.46
C GLU A 66 -5.16 -6.83 8.17
N SER A 67 -6.01 -5.85 7.84
CA SER A 67 -6.75 -5.83 6.56
C SER A 67 -5.82 -5.77 5.36
N LEU A 68 -4.76 -4.95 5.41
CA LEU A 68 -3.75 -4.91 4.37
C LEU A 68 -2.94 -6.21 4.30
N GLU A 69 -2.60 -6.84 5.42
CA GLU A 69 -1.91 -8.13 5.45
C GLU A 69 -2.75 -9.26 4.85
N ALA A 70 -4.07 -9.24 5.07
CA ALA A 70 -4.99 -10.19 4.44
C ALA A 70 -4.95 -10.09 2.92
N GLN A 71 -4.94 -8.87 2.38
CA GLN A 71 -5.01 -8.56 0.96
C GLN A 71 -3.65 -8.60 0.24
N LEU A 72 -2.57 -8.18 0.91
CA LEU A 72 -1.23 -7.98 0.32
C LEU A 72 -0.16 -8.94 0.87
N GLY A 73 -0.50 -9.77 1.87
CA GLY A 73 0.43 -10.67 2.53
C GLY A 73 1.27 -9.99 3.60
N SER A 74 2.33 -10.65 4.08
CA SER A 74 3.14 -10.13 5.19
C SER A 74 3.87 -8.82 4.83
N ASP A 75 3.84 -7.88 5.77
CA ASP A 75 4.52 -6.59 5.65
C ASP A 75 5.86 -6.57 6.39
N VAL A 76 6.65 -5.54 6.08
CA VAL A 76 7.75 -5.07 6.92
C VAL A 76 7.34 -3.72 7.49
N LEU A 77 7.25 -3.64 8.82
CA LEU A 77 6.97 -2.41 9.56
C LEU A 77 8.28 -1.74 9.97
N GLU A 78 8.42 -0.47 9.60
CA GLU A 78 9.52 0.41 10.01
C GLU A 78 8.96 1.69 10.64
N THR A 79 9.68 2.27 11.59
CA THR A 79 9.37 3.59 12.17
C THR A 79 10.57 4.50 12.06
N ASN A 80 10.37 5.82 12.15
CA ASN A 80 11.43 6.82 12.05
C ASN A 80 12.22 6.71 10.73
N THR A 81 11.53 6.81 9.60
CA THR A 81 12.12 6.56 8.28
C THR A 81 12.48 7.86 7.57
N ILE A 82 13.40 7.76 6.62
CA ILE A 82 13.58 8.80 5.60
C ILE A 82 12.31 8.90 4.73
N ILE A 83 12.04 10.08 4.19
CA ILE A 83 10.99 10.29 3.20
C ILE A 83 11.63 10.78 1.90
N ASP A 84 11.52 9.98 0.85
CA ASP A 84 11.88 10.39 -0.51
C ASP A 84 10.65 10.33 -1.41
N LEU A 85 10.17 11.50 -1.82
CA LEU A 85 9.04 11.64 -2.71
C LEU A 85 9.43 11.42 -4.18
N SER A 86 10.72 11.29 -4.51
CA SER A 86 11.20 11.17 -5.90
C SER A 86 10.61 9.97 -6.63
N VAL A 87 10.40 10.17 -7.93
CA VAL A 87 9.89 9.17 -8.89
C VAL A 87 10.54 9.37 -10.26
N ASN A 88 10.54 8.32 -11.07
CA ASN A 88 11.07 8.33 -12.44
C ASN A 88 12.56 8.74 -12.50
N TYR A 89 12.89 9.87 -13.13
CA TYR A 89 14.26 10.36 -13.27
C TYR A 89 14.54 11.56 -12.36
N ASN A 90 15.82 11.83 -12.10
CA ASN A 90 16.23 12.97 -11.30
C ASN A 90 15.78 14.29 -11.99
N GLY A 91 14.98 15.09 -11.29
CA GLY A 91 14.40 16.33 -11.83
C GLY A 91 12.95 16.20 -12.30
N PHE A 92 12.40 14.98 -12.42
CA PHE A 92 11.03 14.76 -12.86
C PHE A 92 10.00 15.56 -12.06
N LEU A 93 10.09 15.52 -10.72
CA LEU A 93 9.20 16.30 -9.86
C LEU A 93 9.39 17.80 -10.07
N LYS A 94 10.63 18.29 -10.23
CA LYS A 94 10.89 19.71 -10.45
C LYS A 94 10.23 20.23 -11.72
N GLU A 95 10.24 19.41 -12.77
CA GLU A 95 9.70 19.74 -14.08
C GLU A 95 8.16 19.72 -14.10
N PHE A 96 7.55 18.66 -13.56
CA PHE A 96 6.11 18.44 -13.74
C PHE A 96 5.26 18.63 -12.47
N PHE A 97 5.88 18.53 -11.30
CA PHE A 97 5.21 18.61 -10.00
C PHE A 97 6.01 19.48 -9.01
N PRO A 98 6.26 20.77 -9.33
CA PRO A 98 7.16 21.62 -8.57
C PRO A 98 6.75 21.76 -7.09
N ASP A 99 5.45 21.66 -6.78
CA ASP A 99 4.96 21.67 -5.40
C ASP A 99 5.44 20.44 -4.62
N ILE A 100 5.39 19.25 -5.22
CA ILE A 100 5.92 18.01 -4.60
C ILE A 100 7.43 18.06 -4.49
N HIS A 101 8.11 18.64 -5.49
CA HIS A 101 9.55 18.84 -5.42
C HIS A 101 9.94 19.74 -4.24
N ARG A 102 9.21 20.85 -4.03
CA ARG A 102 9.39 21.72 -2.87
C ARG A 102 9.22 20.96 -1.56
N LEU A 103 8.16 20.16 -1.42
CA LEU A 103 7.94 19.33 -0.22
C LEU A 103 9.08 18.33 -0.01
N ASN A 104 9.58 17.72 -1.09
CA ASN A 104 10.70 16.79 -1.00
C ASN A 104 11.98 17.49 -0.50
N ILE A 105 12.21 18.73 -0.90
CA ILE A 105 13.32 19.56 -0.39
C ILE A 105 13.08 19.98 1.07
N GLU A 106 11.86 20.28 1.48
CA GLU A 106 11.60 20.66 2.88
C GLU A 106 11.74 19.48 3.85
N LEU A 107 11.41 18.27 3.39
CA LEU A 107 11.62 17.04 4.15
C LEU A 107 13.10 16.67 4.28
N ASN A 108 13.93 17.00 3.29
CA ASN A 108 15.31 16.52 3.21
C ASN A 108 16.31 17.68 3.29
N ASP A 109 17.40 17.52 4.04
CA ASP A 109 18.41 18.57 4.11
C ASP A 109 19.06 18.77 2.73
N SER A 110 19.17 20.02 2.27
CA SER A 110 19.88 20.39 1.05
C SER A 110 21.36 19.96 1.03
N SER A 111 21.96 19.72 2.20
CA SER A 111 23.32 19.19 2.36
C SER A 111 23.42 17.68 2.08
N GLY A 112 22.30 16.98 1.87
CA GLY A 112 22.24 15.54 1.70
C GLY A 112 22.29 14.74 3.00
N ALA A 113 22.16 15.41 4.15
CA ALA A 113 22.05 14.74 5.44
C ALA A 113 20.80 13.85 5.49
N ARG A 114 20.94 12.66 6.07
CA ARG A 114 19.83 11.75 6.30
C ARG A 114 18.93 12.33 7.40
N ILE A 115 17.73 12.76 7.03
CA ILE A 115 16.70 13.18 7.99
C ILE A 115 15.71 12.02 8.18
N GLU A 116 15.57 11.58 9.43
CA GLU A 116 14.53 10.62 9.81
C GLU A 116 13.32 11.39 10.33
N HIS A 117 12.14 11.01 9.82
CA HIS A 117 10.87 11.61 10.19
C HIS A 117 10.09 10.65 11.05
N ASN A 118 9.26 11.16 11.96
CA ASN A 118 8.44 10.31 12.82
C ASN A 118 7.30 9.68 11.99
N THR A 119 7.58 8.52 11.38
CA THR A 119 6.72 7.82 10.43
C THR A 119 6.41 6.39 10.87
N ILE A 120 5.40 5.82 10.23
CA ILE A 120 5.16 4.38 10.15
C ILE A 120 5.21 4.02 8.67
N LYS A 121 6.08 3.08 8.28
CA LYS A 121 6.18 2.58 6.91
C LYS A 121 5.86 1.10 6.89
N LEU A 122 4.95 0.69 6.01
CA LEU A 122 4.65 -0.69 5.71
C LEU A 122 5.16 -1.01 4.30
N THR A 123 5.90 -2.11 4.17
CA THR A 123 6.38 -2.58 2.86
C THR A 123 5.96 -4.02 2.59
N TYR A 124 5.22 -4.23 1.50
CA TYR A 124 4.77 -5.53 1.02
C TYR A 124 5.57 -5.89 -0.24
N ARG A 125 6.60 -6.73 -0.11
CA ARG A 125 7.53 -7.06 -1.22
C ARG A 125 7.05 -8.21 -2.12
N TYR A 126 6.03 -8.94 -1.69
CA TYR A 126 5.56 -10.16 -2.35
C TYR A 126 4.03 -10.20 -2.47
N ALA A 127 3.39 -9.05 -2.65
CA ALA A 127 1.93 -8.94 -2.71
C ALA A 127 1.30 -9.78 -3.84
N GLN A 128 2.08 -10.11 -4.87
CA GLN A 128 1.67 -11.03 -5.93
C GLN A 128 1.32 -12.44 -5.43
N ARG A 129 1.84 -12.87 -4.27
CA ARG A 129 1.51 -14.18 -3.65
C ARG A 129 0.07 -14.25 -3.15
N LYS A 130 -0.63 -13.11 -3.09
CA LYS A 130 -2.05 -12.99 -2.76
C LYS A 130 -2.91 -12.78 -4.01
N ASN A 131 -2.43 -13.21 -5.18
CA ASN A 131 -3.12 -13.06 -6.46
C ASN A 131 -3.49 -11.60 -6.80
N THR A 132 -2.71 -10.64 -6.30
CA THR A 132 -2.89 -9.22 -6.62
C THR A 132 -2.08 -8.85 -7.87
N PRO A 133 -2.47 -7.82 -8.64
CA PRO A 133 -1.66 -7.32 -9.74
C PRO A 133 -0.40 -6.58 -9.28
N PHE A 134 -0.19 -6.45 -7.96
CA PHE A 134 0.90 -5.68 -7.37
C PHE A 134 1.98 -6.62 -6.87
N TYR A 135 3.21 -6.44 -7.32
CA TYR A 135 4.33 -7.19 -6.76
C TYR A 135 4.97 -6.45 -5.58
N TYR A 136 4.81 -5.13 -5.51
CA TYR A 136 5.36 -4.29 -4.45
C TYR A 136 4.38 -3.18 -4.05
N VAL A 137 4.19 -2.99 -2.74
CA VAL A 137 3.44 -1.86 -2.17
C VAL A 137 4.23 -1.29 -0.99
N GLU A 138 4.38 0.02 -0.95
CA GLU A 138 4.93 0.80 0.16
C GLU A 138 3.90 1.84 0.58
N LEU A 139 3.57 1.88 1.86
CA LEU A 139 2.68 2.88 2.45
C LEU A 139 3.43 3.58 3.58
N VAL A 140 3.43 4.91 3.56
CA VAL A 140 4.06 5.71 4.61
C VAL A 140 3.03 6.61 5.25
N PHE A 141 2.97 6.57 6.58
CA PHE A 141 2.09 7.38 7.41
C PHE A 141 2.91 8.30 8.31
N SER A 142 2.37 9.48 8.62
CA SER A 142 2.85 10.27 9.76
C SER A 142 2.54 9.52 11.04
N ASN A 143 3.52 9.32 11.92
CA ASN A 143 3.30 8.68 13.22
C ASN A 143 2.64 9.64 14.23
N TYR A 144 2.55 10.94 13.93
CA TYR A 144 1.81 11.93 14.72
C TYR A 144 0.31 11.85 14.46
N ALA A 145 -0.11 12.12 13.22
CA ALA A 145 -1.52 12.15 12.85
C ALA A 145 -2.08 10.76 12.50
N LYS A 146 -1.20 9.76 12.31
CA LYS A 146 -1.52 8.43 11.77
C LYS A 146 -2.09 8.47 10.36
N ARG A 147 -1.95 9.58 9.62
CA ARG A 147 -2.49 9.73 8.26
C ARG A 147 -1.44 9.40 7.19
N PRO A 148 -1.86 8.88 6.02
CA PRO A 148 -0.92 8.52 4.96
C PRO A 148 -0.28 9.79 4.37
N LEU A 149 1.00 9.69 4.06
CA LEU A 149 1.80 10.72 3.39
C LEU A 149 1.88 10.41 1.90
N TYR A 150 2.22 9.17 1.58
CA TYR A 150 2.24 8.67 0.21
C TYR A 150 2.10 7.16 0.17
N ILE A 151 1.71 6.66 -1.00
CA ILE A 151 1.65 5.24 -1.34
C ILE A 151 2.41 5.04 -2.65
N LYS A 152 3.30 4.05 -2.70
CA LYS A 152 4.02 3.63 -3.92
C LYS A 152 3.70 2.18 -4.20
N ILE A 153 3.28 1.89 -5.43
CA ILE A 153 2.89 0.56 -5.87
C ILE A 153 3.63 0.26 -7.17
N LYS A 154 4.07 -0.99 -7.33
CA LYS A 154 4.61 -1.47 -8.60
C LYS A 154 3.86 -2.69 -9.07
N SER A 155 3.57 -2.68 -10.37
CA SER A 155 2.87 -3.74 -11.07
C SER A 155 3.59 -4.08 -12.37
N LYS A 156 3.46 -5.33 -12.83
CA LYS A 156 3.90 -5.77 -14.15
C LYS A 156 2.83 -5.40 -15.19
N LYS A 157 2.67 -6.16 -16.27
CA LYS A 157 1.79 -5.80 -17.39
C LYS A 157 0.33 -5.64 -16.98
N GLU A 158 -0.09 -6.34 -15.92
CA GLU A 158 -1.42 -6.30 -15.31
C GLU A 158 -1.77 -4.88 -14.81
N GLY A 159 -0.75 -4.07 -14.50
CA GLY A 159 -0.91 -2.67 -14.14
C GLY A 159 -1.41 -1.78 -15.28
N ALA A 160 -1.50 -2.27 -16.52
CA ALA A 160 -2.15 -1.53 -17.60
C ALA A 160 -3.65 -1.32 -17.33
N GLU A 161 -4.32 -2.35 -16.79
CA GLU A 161 -5.77 -2.36 -16.55
C GLU A 161 -6.16 -1.37 -15.44
N ILE A 162 -5.23 -1.03 -14.55
CA ILE A 162 -5.50 -0.05 -13.49
C ILE A 162 -5.76 1.36 -14.03
N ILE A 163 -5.27 1.67 -15.23
CA ILE A 163 -5.45 2.98 -15.86
C ILE A 163 -6.93 3.18 -16.18
N ASP A 164 -7.60 2.14 -16.71
CA ASP A 164 -9.02 2.21 -17.04
C ASP A 164 -9.88 2.33 -15.77
N ILE A 165 -9.49 1.63 -14.70
CA ILE A 165 -10.12 1.77 -13.38
C ILE A 165 -9.99 3.21 -12.86
N PHE A 166 -8.79 3.79 -12.95
CA PHE A 166 -8.57 5.17 -12.51
C PHE A 166 -9.28 6.20 -13.38
N ASN A 167 -9.35 5.98 -14.70
CA ASN A 167 -10.13 6.84 -15.59
C ASN A 167 -11.62 6.80 -15.25
N GLY A 168 -12.17 5.60 -14.98
CA GLY A 168 -13.56 5.44 -14.58
C GLY A 168 -13.86 6.08 -13.23
N LYS A 169 -12.91 6.03 -12.28
CA LYS A 169 -13.11 6.54 -10.91
C LYS A 169 -12.81 8.03 -10.75
N TYR A 170 -11.78 8.55 -11.39
CA TYR A 170 -11.23 9.90 -11.18
C TYR A 170 -11.31 10.81 -12.42
N GLY A 171 -11.94 10.33 -13.50
CA GLY A 171 -12.03 11.05 -14.77
C GLY A 171 -10.77 10.90 -15.63
N GLU A 172 -10.72 11.61 -16.76
CA GLU A 172 -9.63 11.47 -17.72
C GLU A 172 -8.28 11.95 -17.16
N ALA A 173 -7.25 11.12 -17.33
CA ALA A 173 -5.90 11.46 -16.90
C ALA A 173 -5.26 12.55 -17.77
N LYS A 174 -4.44 13.40 -17.13
CA LYS A 174 -3.49 14.24 -17.86
C LYS A 174 -2.26 13.42 -18.22
N LYS A 175 -1.72 13.61 -19.42
CA LYS A 175 -0.58 12.86 -19.93
C LYS A 175 0.71 13.67 -19.85
N ILE A 176 1.80 13.00 -19.47
CA ILE A 176 3.16 13.52 -19.53
C ILE A 176 3.98 12.57 -20.39
N ASP A 177 4.63 13.10 -21.42
CA ASP A 177 5.59 12.39 -22.25
C ASP A 177 6.96 13.04 -22.05
N TRP A 178 7.92 12.28 -21.51
CA TRP A 178 9.27 12.78 -21.21
C TRP A 178 10.38 11.91 -21.80
N ALA A 179 10.05 10.80 -22.43
CA ALA A 179 11.02 9.89 -23.03
C ALA A 179 10.48 9.12 -24.25
N GLY A 180 9.38 9.58 -24.86
CA GLY A 180 8.71 8.89 -25.95
C GLY A 180 8.28 7.48 -25.53
N GLU A 181 8.66 6.46 -26.30
CA GLU A 181 8.32 5.07 -26.00
C GLU A 181 8.96 4.50 -24.73
N LYS A 182 9.98 5.18 -24.17
CA LYS A 182 10.74 4.68 -23.01
C LYS A 182 10.13 5.07 -21.66
N GLY A 183 9.26 6.08 -21.62
CA GLY A 183 8.70 6.59 -20.37
C GLY A 183 7.57 7.57 -20.62
N SER A 184 6.40 7.26 -20.07
CA SER A 184 5.24 8.15 -20.06
C SER A 184 4.52 8.03 -18.72
N ALA A 185 3.77 9.06 -18.33
CA ALA A 185 2.89 9.00 -17.18
C ALA A 185 1.53 9.56 -17.52
N LEU A 186 0.59 9.05 -16.73
CA LEU A 186 -0.74 9.58 -16.57
C LEU A 186 -0.84 10.11 -15.14
N TYR A 187 -1.51 11.24 -14.95
CA TYR A 187 -1.75 11.76 -13.61
C TYR A 187 -3.12 12.39 -13.47
N TRP A 188 -3.60 12.36 -12.24
CA TRP A 188 -4.83 12.99 -11.79
C TRP A 188 -4.48 13.93 -10.63
N LYS A 189 -5.28 14.99 -10.48
CA LYS A 189 -5.18 15.92 -9.36
C LYS A 189 -6.56 16.12 -8.75
N GLU A 190 -6.66 15.98 -7.44
CA GLU A 190 -7.88 16.24 -6.69
C GLU A 190 -7.50 16.80 -5.32
N ASN A 191 -8.07 17.92 -4.90
CA ASN A 191 -7.80 18.55 -3.60
C ASN A 191 -6.28 18.72 -3.28
N ASN A 192 -5.48 19.08 -4.29
CA ASN A 192 -4.01 19.13 -4.28
C ASN A 192 -3.27 17.80 -4.18
N ASP A 193 -3.95 16.70 -3.87
CA ASP A 193 -3.38 15.37 -3.93
C ASP A 193 -3.11 14.97 -5.38
N ILE A 194 -2.15 14.06 -5.56
CA ILE A 194 -1.71 13.62 -6.88
C ILE A 194 -1.71 12.10 -6.93
N LEU A 195 -2.37 11.56 -7.94
CA LEU A 195 -2.20 10.18 -8.38
C LEU A 195 -1.38 10.20 -9.66
N LEU A 196 -0.27 9.47 -9.69
CA LEU A 196 0.65 9.36 -10.81
C LEU A 196 0.81 7.89 -11.19
N VAL A 197 0.64 7.55 -12.46
CA VAL A 197 0.94 6.23 -13.01
C VAL A 197 2.00 6.38 -14.09
N SER A 198 3.21 5.92 -13.81
CA SER A 198 4.33 5.95 -14.74
C SER A 198 4.52 4.59 -15.38
N LYS A 199 4.53 4.54 -16.71
CA LYS A 199 4.87 3.36 -17.50
C LYS A 199 6.34 3.43 -17.86
N LEU A 200 7.12 2.50 -17.33
CA LEU A 200 8.56 2.39 -17.52
C LEU A 200 8.91 1.05 -18.18
N LYS A 201 10.13 0.94 -18.69
CA LYS A 201 10.72 -0.33 -19.09
C LYS A 201 11.66 -0.82 -18.00
N ASP A 202 11.49 -2.07 -17.58
CA ASP A 202 12.45 -2.70 -16.68
C ASP A 202 13.76 -3.05 -17.43
N ARG A 203 14.75 -3.56 -16.71
CA ARG A 203 16.06 -3.93 -17.28
C ARG A 203 16.01 -4.96 -18.41
N PHE A 204 14.89 -5.67 -18.56
CA PHE A 204 14.66 -6.68 -19.59
C PHE A 204 13.76 -6.15 -20.72
N GLY A 205 13.35 -4.88 -20.68
CA GLY A 205 12.49 -4.25 -21.67
C GLY A 205 11.00 -4.52 -21.48
N PHE A 206 10.60 -5.18 -20.39
CA PHE A 206 9.19 -5.40 -20.07
C PHE A 206 8.59 -4.12 -19.50
N SER A 207 7.32 -3.88 -19.82
CA SER A 207 6.58 -2.75 -19.26
C SER A 207 6.34 -2.97 -17.77
N GLU A 208 6.58 -1.94 -17.00
CA GLU A 208 6.33 -1.89 -15.57
C GLU A 208 5.58 -0.61 -15.22
N TYR A 209 4.59 -0.71 -14.35
CA TYR A 209 3.76 0.42 -13.95
C TYR A 209 4.06 0.78 -12.50
N HIS A 210 4.45 2.03 -12.30
CA HIS A 210 4.72 2.61 -10.98
C HIS A 210 3.59 3.57 -10.67
N ILE A 211 2.76 3.20 -9.70
CA ILE A 211 1.64 4.03 -9.24
C ILE A 211 2.08 4.71 -7.95
N THR A 212 1.96 6.03 -7.89
CA THR A 212 2.27 6.82 -6.70
C THR A 212 1.09 7.72 -6.36
N MET A 213 0.68 7.70 -5.10
CA MET A 213 -0.29 8.65 -4.55
C MET A 213 0.41 9.54 -3.53
N TYR A 214 0.28 10.86 -3.66
CA TYR A 214 0.77 11.84 -2.70
C TYR A 214 -0.39 12.53 -2.01
N PHE A 215 -0.40 12.49 -0.67
CA PHE A 215 -1.37 13.19 0.16
C PHE A 215 -0.76 14.50 0.66
N VAL A 216 -0.88 15.54 -0.15
CA VAL A 216 -0.09 16.78 -0.06
C VAL A 216 -0.33 17.50 1.25
N GLU A 217 -1.59 17.59 1.68
CA GLU A 217 -1.96 18.24 2.93
C GLU A 217 -1.36 17.52 4.14
N ASN A 218 -1.36 16.18 4.14
CA ASN A 218 -0.76 15.40 5.22
C ASN A 218 0.77 15.56 5.30
N ILE A 219 1.43 15.70 4.14
CA ILE A 219 2.87 16.00 4.08
C ILE A 219 3.17 17.39 4.65
N ASN A 220 2.41 18.42 4.26
CA ASN A 220 2.56 19.77 4.81
C ASN A 220 2.36 19.80 6.33
N GLN A 221 1.37 19.05 6.84
CA GLN A 221 1.10 18.95 8.27
C GLN A 221 2.26 18.31 9.03
N LEU A 222 2.90 17.27 8.48
CA LEU A 222 4.09 16.66 9.06
C LEU A 222 5.23 17.69 9.14
N ILE A 223 5.57 18.33 8.02
CA ILE A 223 6.66 19.32 7.94
C ILE A 223 6.44 20.43 8.97
N SER A 224 5.23 21.00 8.99
CA SER A 224 4.87 22.10 9.89
C SER A 224 5.01 21.71 11.37
N LEU A 225 4.59 20.50 11.72
CA LEU A 225 4.67 19.98 13.08
C LEU A 225 6.12 19.73 13.50
N GLU A 226 6.93 19.11 12.65
CA GLU A 226 8.34 18.85 12.94
C GLU A 226 9.15 20.14 13.08
N HIS A 227 8.87 21.15 12.23
CA HIS A 227 9.46 22.49 12.37
C HIS A 227 9.11 23.15 13.71
N LYS A 228 7.85 23.05 14.13
CA LYS A 228 7.39 23.59 15.42
C LYS A 228 8.12 22.90 16.59
N ILE A 229 8.16 21.57 16.59
CA ILE A 229 8.84 20.77 17.61
C ILE A 229 10.33 21.12 17.68
N LYS A 230 11.00 21.23 16.53
CA LYS A 230 12.42 21.61 16.47
C LYS A 230 12.67 23.00 17.08
N THR A 231 11.83 23.98 16.74
CA THR A 231 11.94 25.35 17.24
C THR A 231 11.77 25.41 18.77
N GLU A 232 10.74 24.73 19.31
CA GLU A 232 10.50 24.65 20.75
C GLU A 232 11.66 23.96 21.50
N LEU A 233 12.25 22.91 20.90
CA LEU A 233 13.42 22.23 21.45
C LEU A 233 14.66 23.13 21.47
N GLU A 234 14.88 23.94 20.44
CA GLU A 234 16.00 24.89 20.39
C GLU A 234 15.84 26.02 21.41
N GLU A 235 14.62 26.55 21.58
CA GLU A 235 14.32 27.57 22.58
C GLU A 235 14.49 27.07 24.02
N SER A 236 14.02 25.86 24.32
CA SER A 236 14.20 25.26 25.65
C SER A 236 15.67 25.04 25.98
N LYS A 237 16.48 24.58 25.02
CA LYS A 237 17.95 24.46 25.17
C LYS A 237 18.62 25.82 25.45
N LYS A 238 18.23 26.88 24.72
CA LYS A 238 18.76 28.24 24.95
C LYS A 238 18.41 28.76 26.34
N LYS A 239 17.18 28.53 26.84
CA LYS A 239 16.76 28.92 28.19
C LYS A 239 17.54 28.17 29.27
N ALA A 240 17.68 26.84 29.15
CA ALA A 240 18.43 26.03 30.09
C ALA A 240 19.92 26.44 30.16
N GLY A 241 20.53 26.74 29.00
CA GLY A 241 21.90 27.26 28.95
C GLY A 241 22.06 28.58 29.69
N LYS A 242 21.12 29.52 29.54
CA LYS A 242 21.16 30.82 30.25
C LYS A 242 20.98 30.73 31.77
N THR A 243 20.39 29.65 32.28
CA THR A 243 20.21 29.43 33.72
C THR A 243 21.41 28.72 34.35
N ALA A 244 22.24 28.05 33.55
CA ALA A 244 23.39 27.27 34.00
C ALA A 244 24.71 28.07 34.07
N PHE A 245 24.75 29.27 33.50
CA PHE A 245 25.88 30.20 33.48
C PHE A 245 25.44 31.58 33.98
#